data_AF-A0AAW6KR58-F1
#
_entry.id   AF-A0AAW6KR58-F1
#
_cell.length_a   1.000
_cell.length_b   1.000
_cell.length_c   1.000
_cell.angle_alpha   90.00
_cell.angle_beta   90.00
_cell.angle_gamma   90.00
#
_symmetry.space_group_name_H-M   'P 1'
#
loop_
_entity.id
_entity.type
_entity.pdbx_description
1 polymer ?
#
loop_
_entity_poly.entity_id
_entity_poly.type
_entity_poly.pdbx_seq_one_letter_code
_entity_poly.pdbx_strand_id
1 'polypeptide(L)'
;QTKLDSDDHPDIKAIFPHSFSITITYTLEGQHLKIDASAVNRGQDPMPIGLGYHTSFRYPLNEAGDKERCLFTLPASKRWTLTD
;
A
#
# COMPACT_ATOMS: atom_id res chain seq x y z
N GLN A 1 5.14 -8.10 12.04
CA GLN A 1 4.97 -8.59 10.65
C GLN A 1 3.58 -9.18 10.53
N THR A 2 2.88 -8.89 9.44
CA THR A 2 1.55 -9.45 9.14
C THR A 2 1.63 -10.18 7.80
N LYS A 3 1.03 -11.37 7.71
CA LYS A 3 1.04 -12.19 6.51
C LYS A 3 -0.38 -12.66 6.17
N LEU A 4 -0.70 -12.63 4.89
CA LEU A 4 -1.88 -13.23 4.30
C LEU A 4 -1.42 -14.33 3.33
N ASP A 5 -1.95 -15.52 3.50
CA ASP A 5 -1.76 -16.66 2.60
C ASP A 5 -3.11 -17.00 1.97
N SER A 6 -3.24 -16.81 0.65
CA SER A 6 -4.54 -16.89 -0.04
C SER A 6 -5.21 -18.26 0.09
N ASP A 7 -4.42 -19.32 0.23
CA ASP A 7 -4.93 -20.70 0.26
C ASP A 7 -5.68 -21.01 1.56
N ASP A 8 -5.47 -20.20 2.61
CA ASP A 8 -6.21 -20.26 3.88
C ASP A 8 -7.54 -19.49 3.81
N HIS A 9 -7.82 -18.81 2.69
CA HIS A 9 -8.97 -17.91 2.49
C HIS A 9 -9.78 -18.30 1.24
N PRO A 10 -10.72 -19.26 1.36
CA PRO A 10 -11.53 -19.72 0.23
C PRO A 10 -12.34 -18.62 -0.45
N ASP A 11 -12.75 -17.60 0.31
CA ASP A 11 -13.46 -16.41 -0.15
C ASP A 11 -12.60 -15.53 -1.07
N ILE A 12 -11.32 -15.34 -0.74
CA ILE A 12 -10.36 -14.65 -1.63
C ILE A 12 -10.15 -15.48 -2.90
N LYS A 13 -9.96 -16.79 -2.76
CA LYS A 13 -9.74 -17.70 -3.90
C LYS A 13 -10.93 -17.75 -4.86
N ALA A 14 -12.15 -17.53 -4.38
CA ALA A 14 -13.35 -17.51 -5.21
C ALA A 14 -13.36 -16.33 -6.20
N ILE A 15 -12.78 -15.18 -5.83
CA ILE A 15 -12.76 -13.96 -6.66
C ILE A 15 -11.39 -13.68 -7.30
N PHE A 16 -10.32 -14.23 -6.75
CA PHE A 16 -8.96 -14.08 -7.24
C PHE A 16 -8.22 -15.42 -7.14
N PRO A 17 -8.36 -16.29 -8.16
CA PRO A 17 -8.04 -17.72 -8.06
C PRO A 17 -6.54 -18.07 -8.08
N HIS A 18 -5.64 -17.15 -7.76
CA HIS A 18 -4.19 -17.42 -7.65
C HIS A 18 -3.81 -17.94 -6.26
N SER A 19 -2.76 -18.76 -6.17
CA SER A 19 -2.11 -19.06 -4.90
C SER A 19 -1.00 -18.03 -4.68
N PHE A 20 -1.08 -17.26 -3.61
CA PHE A 20 -0.15 -16.18 -3.33
C PHE A 20 -0.02 -15.91 -1.84
N SER A 21 1.00 -15.14 -1.49
CA SER A 21 1.10 -14.55 -0.16
C SER A 21 1.54 -13.10 -0.20
N ILE A 22 0.97 -12.30 0.69
CA ILE A 22 1.36 -10.92 0.92
C ILE A 22 1.88 -10.82 2.35
N THR A 23 3.03 -10.17 2.52
CA THR A 23 3.63 -9.93 3.82
C THR A 23 3.96 -8.45 3.96
N ILE A 24 3.55 -7.85 5.08
CA ILE A 24 3.88 -6.46 5.40
C ILE A 24 4.63 -6.43 6.74
N THR A 25 5.78 -5.77 6.74
CA THR A 25 6.62 -5.54 7.92
C THR A 25 6.73 -4.06 8.17
N TYR A 26 6.40 -3.66 9.39
CA TYR A 26 6.60 -2.30 9.88
C TYR A 26 7.79 -2.31 10.83
N THR A 27 8.75 -1.43 10.59
CA THR A 27 9.91 -1.25 11.46
C THR A 27 9.97 0.20 11.88
N LEU A 28 9.97 0.45 13.19
CA LEU A 28 10.12 1.79 13.76
C LEU A 28 11.55 1.92 14.31
N GLU A 29 12.33 2.81 13.71
CA GLU A 29 13.72 3.08 14.09
C GLU A 29 13.91 4.57 14.36
N GLY A 30 13.98 4.93 15.64
CA GLY A 30 14.00 6.34 16.06
C GLY A 30 12.75 7.07 15.58
N GLN A 31 12.93 8.01 14.65
CA GLN A 31 11.85 8.82 14.07
C GLN A 31 11.40 8.33 12.69
N HIS A 32 11.88 7.16 12.23
CA HIS A 32 11.57 6.62 10.91
C HIS A 32 10.65 5.40 11.03
N LEU A 33 9.54 5.45 10.30
CA LEU A 33 8.71 4.29 10.03
C LEU A 33 9.07 3.74 8.65
N LYS A 34 9.64 2.53 8.61
CA LYS A 34 9.85 1.77 7.38
C LYS A 34 8.70 0.78 7.20
N ILE A 35 8.19 0.69 5.98
CA ILE A 35 7.17 -0.29 5.58
C ILE A 35 7.74 -1.11 4.43
N ASP A 36 7.99 -2.39 4.69
CA ASP A 36 8.43 -3.36 3.68
C ASP A 36 7.26 -4.28 3.36
N ALA A 37 6.81 -4.26 2.11
CA ALA A 37 5.77 -5.16 1.63
C ALA A 37 6.29 -6.07 0.53
N SER A 38 6.01 -7.36 0.65
CA SER A 38 6.34 -8.37 -0.35
C SER A 38 5.08 -9.13 -0.77
N ALA A 39 5.01 -9.44 -2.06
CA ALA A 39 3.98 -10.29 -2.62
C ALA A 39 4.63 -11.38 -3.46
N VAL A 40 4.24 -12.63 -3.21
CA VAL A 40 4.84 -13.80 -3.85
C VAL A 40 3.72 -14.60 -4.51
N ASN A 41 3.80 -14.74 -5.83
CA ASN A 41 2.99 -15.72 -6.56
C ASN A 41 3.54 -17.12 -6.28
N ARG A 42 2.71 -18.01 -5.77
CA ARG A 42 3.02 -19.42 -5.50
C ARG A 42 2.37 -20.37 -6.50
N GLY A 43 1.54 -19.85 -7.39
CA GLY A 43 0.93 -20.58 -8.48
C GLY A 43 1.90 -20.81 -9.64
N GLN A 44 1.41 -21.53 -10.66
CA GLN A 44 2.16 -21.81 -11.89
C GLN A 44 1.87 -20.79 -13.00
N ASP A 45 0.76 -20.08 -12.91
CA ASP A 45 0.34 -19.09 -13.91
C ASP A 45 0.78 -17.67 -13.51
N PRO A 46 1.02 -16.76 -14.48
CA PRO A 46 1.23 -15.34 -14.20
C PRO A 46 0.08 -14.76 -13.37
N MET A 47 0.43 -14.02 -12.32
CA MET A 47 -0.52 -13.37 -11.41
C MET A 47 -0.48 -11.86 -11.62
N PRO A 48 -1.61 -11.20 -11.95
CA PRO A 48 -1.66 -9.74 -11.98
C PRO A 48 -1.49 -9.18 -10.57
N ILE A 49 -0.72 -8.10 -10.42
CA ILE A 49 -0.55 -7.46 -9.12
C ILE A 49 -0.37 -5.94 -9.23
N GLY A 50 -1.09 -5.23 -8.38
CA GLY A 50 -0.86 -3.84 -8.04
C GLY A 50 -0.88 -3.70 -6.52
N LEU A 51 0.19 -3.15 -5.95
CA LEU A 51 0.30 -2.90 -4.52
C LEU A 51 0.54 -1.41 -4.28
N GLY A 52 -0.29 -0.83 -3.44
CA GLY A 52 -0.20 0.58 -3.06
C GLY A 52 -0.65 0.78 -1.62
N TYR A 53 -0.45 2.00 -1.11
CA TYR A 53 -0.80 2.36 0.26
C TYR A 53 -1.88 3.43 0.27
N HIS A 54 -2.84 3.30 1.18
CA HIS A 54 -3.86 4.30 1.45
C HIS A 54 -3.45 5.18 2.65
N THR A 55 -2.20 5.66 2.66
CA THR A 55 -1.66 6.42 3.79
C THR A 55 -2.28 7.81 3.83
N SER A 56 -2.94 8.12 4.94
CA SER A 56 -3.48 9.45 5.20
C SER A 56 -2.59 10.20 6.18
N PHE A 57 -2.19 11.42 5.81
CA PHE A 57 -1.45 12.33 6.68
C PHE A 57 -2.39 13.40 7.23
N ARG A 58 -2.20 13.81 8.49
CA ARG A 58 -2.86 15.00 9.03
C ARG A 58 -2.34 16.23 8.28
N TYR A 59 -3.26 17.10 7.86
CA TYR A 59 -2.94 18.31 7.12
C TYR A 59 -3.87 19.45 7.57
N PRO A 60 -3.42 20.38 8.44
CA PRO A 60 -2.07 20.52 9.01
C PRO A 60 -1.69 19.37 9.95
N LEU A 61 -0.39 19.21 10.24
CA LEU A 61 0.12 18.10 11.08
C LEU A 61 -0.38 18.15 12.53
N ASN A 62 -0.83 19.32 13.01
CA ASN A 62 -1.46 19.50 14.31
C ASN A 62 -2.66 20.46 14.23
N GLU A 63 -3.50 20.48 15.27
CA GLU A 63 -4.78 21.20 15.29
C GLU A 63 -4.65 22.73 15.27
N ALA A 64 -3.53 23.26 15.77
CA ALA A 64 -3.25 24.70 15.77
C ALA A 64 -2.63 25.19 14.44
N GLY A 65 -2.37 24.27 13.50
CA GLY A 65 -1.73 24.58 12.23
C GLY A 65 -2.62 25.38 11.30
N ASP A 66 -1.99 26.15 10.43
CA ASP A 66 -2.64 26.91 9.37
C ASP A 66 -2.48 26.18 8.02
N LYS A 67 -3.60 25.83 7.39
CA LYS A 67 -3.63 25.10 6.12
C LYS A 67 -2.99 25.90 4.99
N GLU A 68 -3.16 27.22 4.98
CA GLU A 68 -2.63 28.11 3.93
C GLU A 68 -1.10 28.23 4.00
N ARG A 69 -0.51 27.82 5.13
CA ARG A 69 0.94 27.78 5.34
C ARG A 69 1.57 26.40 5.12
N CYS A 70 0.76 25.40 4.79
CA CYS A 70 1.25 24.06 4.49
C CYS A 70 1.58 23.95 3.01
N LEU A 71 2.70 23.30 2.69
CA LEU A 71 3.12 23.00 1.32
C LEU A 71 3.20 21.48 1.13
N PHE A 72 2.74 21.03 -0.03
CA PHE A 72 2.87 19.64 -0.47
C PHE A 72 3.64 19.60 -1.78
N THR A 73 4.70 18.81 -1.80
CA THR A 73 5.54 18.60 -2.99
C THR A 73 5.71 17.12 -3.23
N LEU A 74 5.67 16.73 -4.51
CA LEU A 74 5.83 15.35 -4.93
C LEU A 74 6.71 15.30 -6.19
N PRO A 75 7.65 14.34 -6.30
CA PRO A 75 8.49 14.22 -7.48
C PRO A 75 7.73 13.52 -8.61
N ALA A 76 6.77 14.18 -9.25
CA ALA A 76 6.09 13.66 -10.45
C ALA A 76 6.37 14.50 -11.68
N SER A 77 6.54 13.80 -12.80
CA SER A 77 6.73 14.36 -14.13
C SER A 77 5.45 14.35 -14.98
N LYS A 78 4.40 13.65 -14.53
CA LYS A 78 3.14 13.52 -15.29
C LYS A 78 1.94 13.43 -14.36
N ARG A 79 0.81 13.97 -14.83
CA ARG A 79 -0.52 13.79 -14.26
C ARG A 79 -1.39 13.04 -15.27
N TRP A 80 -2.07 12.00 -14.80
CA TRP A 80 -3.08 11.30 -15.59
C TRP A 80 -4.45 11.82 -15.15
N THR A 81 -5.20 12.39 -16.07
CA THR A 81 -6.57 12.84 -15.83
C THR A 81 -7.49 11.67 -16.09
N LEU A 82 -8.36 11.35 -15.12
CA LEU A 82 -9.40 10.36 -15.32
C LEU A 82 -10.36 10.88 -16.40
N THR A 83 -10.56 10.11 -17.46
CA THR A 83 -11.57 10.35 -18.49
C THR A 83 -12.66 9.31 -18.38
N ASP A 84 -13.87 9.67 -18.80
CA ASP A 84 -15.01 8.75 -18.87
C ASP A 84 -14.83 7.65 -19.92
#